data_AF-A0A261KML9-F1
#
_entry.id   AF-A0A261KML9-F1
#
_cell.length_a   1.000
_cell.length_b   1.000
_cell.length_c   1.000
_cell.angle_alpha   90.00
_cell.angle_beta   90.00
_cell.angle_gamma   90.00
#
_symmetry.space_group_name_H-M   'P 1'
#
loop_
_entity.id
_entity.type
_entity.pdbx_description
1 polymer ?
#
loop_
_entity_poly.entity_id
_entity_poly.type
_entity_poly.pdbx_seq_one_letter_code
_entity_poly.pdbx_strand_id
1 'polypeptide(L)'
;MTTNHLLEIENLGQSIWMDNLSRNIIESGELKSMIVQKGIRGITSNPAIFEKAIAGNAIYDADIEAGISAGKSVMEIYESLVFKDIRDACDIFMPVYEQTNGLDGYISIEVPPTIAKDTESTISEAIRYYTAIGRENLMIKIPGTPEGLPAVTRVISEGIN
;
A
#
# COMPACT_ATOMS: atom_id res chain seq x y z
N MET A 1 34.51 2.23 -1.94
CA MET A 1 33.05 2.08 -2.11
C MET A 1 32.42 3.33 -1.53
N THR A 2 31.53 3.99 -2.26
CA THR A 2 30.79 5.16 -1.75
C THR A 2 29.86 4.68 -0.64
N THR A 3 29.89 5.32 0.52
CA THR A 3 29.03 4.99 1.65
C THR A 3 27.56 5.18 1.29
N ASN A 4 26.71 4.19 1.56
CA ASN A 4 25.26 4.32 1.42
C ASN A 4 24.65 4.72 2.77
N HIS A 5 24.47 6.02 2.99
CA HIS A 5 23.94 6.56 4.25
C HIS A 5 22.54 6.05 4.62
N LEU A 6 21.74 5.57 3.64
CA LEU A 6 20.43 4.97 3.94
C LEU A 6 20.57 3.71 4.79
N LEU A 7 21.60 2.90 4.53
CA LEU A 7 21.85 1.68 5.30
C LEU A 7 22.40 1.96 6.70
N GLU A 8 23.00 3.13 6.92
CA GLU A 8 23.53 3.52 8.23
C GLU A 8 22.41 3.88 9.22
N ILE A 9 21.26 4.37 8.72
CA ILE A 9 20.10 4.76 9.54
C ILE A 9 19.49 3.55 10.27
N GLU A 10 19.56 2.35 9.66
CA GLU A 10 19.10 1.12 10.31
C GLU A 10 19.87 0.85 11.61
N ASN A 11 21.18 1.17 11.66
CA ASN A 11 21.98 1.02 12.88
C ASN A 11 21.55 1.99 14.01
N LEU A 12 20.76 3.01 13.67
CA LEU A 12 20.15 3.93 14.63
C LEU A 12 18.76 3.48 15.08
N GLY A 13 18.27 2.32 14.60
CA GLY A 13 16.96 1.78 14.93
C GLY A 13 15.80 2.44 14.18
N GLN A 14 16.06 3.06 13.02
CA GLN A 14 15.03 3.70 12.21
C GLN A 14 14.86 3.00 10.85
N SER A 15 13.62 2.67 10.51
CA SER A 15 13.26 2.07 9.23
C SER A 15 12.92 3.13 8.19
N ILE A 16 13.43 2.96 6.96
CA ILE A 16 13.18 3.88 5.85
C ILE A 16 12.07 3.31 4.97
N TRP A 17 11.01 4.07 4.81
CA TRP A 17 9.89 3.73 3.94
C TRP A 17 9.88 4.64 2.72
N MET A 18 9.42 4.12 1.58
CA MET A 18 9.28 4.92 0.35
C MET A 18 7.83 5.35 0.15
N ASP A 19 7.64 6.65 -0.06
CA ASP A 19 6.33 7.27 -0.30
C ASP A 19 5.99 7.35 -1.79
N ASN A 20 5.98 6.18 -2.43
CA ASN A 20 5.62 6.03 -3.82
C ASN A 20 5.31 4.56 -4.13
N LEU A 21 4.37 4.31 -5.04
CA LEU A 21 4.11 2.99 -5.60
C LEU A 21 3.60 3.13 -7.04
N SER A 22 4.14 2.32 -7.95
CA SER A 22 3.61 2.17 -9.31
C SER A 22 3.87 0.77 -9.82
N ARG A 23 3.06 0.31 -10.77
CA ARG A 23 3.25 -1.00 -11.41
C ARG A 23 4.61 -1.14 -12.08
N ASN A 24 5.14 -0.05 -12.65
CA ASN A 24 6.46 -0.05 -13.29
C ASN A 24 7.58 -0.47 -12.34
N ILE A 25 7.62 0.06 -11.11
CA ILE A 25 8.70 -0.29 -10.16
C ILE A 25 8.55 -1.72 -9.61
N ILE A 26 7.33 -2.26 -9.62
CA ILE A 26 7.03 -3.64 -9.24
C ILE A 26 7.52 -4.58 -10.34
N GLU A 27 7.00 -4.42 -11.57
CA GLU A 27 7.22 -5.35 -12.67
C GLU A 27 8.64 -5.32 -13.24
N SER A 28 9.31 -4.16 -13.18
CA SER A 28 10.72 -4.04 -13.59
C SER A 28 11.70 -4.68 -12.61
N GLY A 29 11.26 -5.04 -11.39
CA GLY A 29 12.12 -5.50 -10.30
C GLY A 29 12.90 -4.39 -9.58
N GLU A 30 12.67 -3.12 -9.93
CA GLU A 30 13.27 -1.98 -9.27
C GLU A 30 12.95 -1.95 -7.77
N LEU A 31 11.72 -2.27 -7.38
CA LEU A 31 11.29 -2.32 -5.98
C LEU A 31 12.12 -3.33 -5.17
N LYS A 32 12.32 -4.54 -5.71
CA LYS A 32 13.18 -5.56 -5.11
C LYS A 32 14.63 -5.09 -5.00
N SER A 33 15.12 -4.40 -6.03
CA SER A 33 16.46 -3.80 -6.01
C SER A 33 16.60 -2.74 -4.91
N MET A 34 15.59 -1.88 -4.72
CA MET A 34 15.58 -0.87 -3.66
C MET A 34 15.61 -1.49 -2.26
N ILE A 35 14.88 -2.57 -2.02
CA ILE A 35 14.94 -3.30 -0.75
C ILE A 35 16.37 -3.77 -0.48
N VAL A 36 16.99 -4.47 -1.44
CA VAL A 36 18.32 -5.08 -1.26
C VAL A 36 19.44 -4.05 -1.20
N GLN A 37 19.41 -3.03 -2.07
CA GLN A 37 20.52 -2.10 -2.24
C GLN A 37 20.40 -0.85 -1.38
N LYS A 38 19.18 -0.41 -1.06
CA LYS A 38 18.90 0.83 -0.32
C LYS A 38 18.30 0.58 1.06
N GLY A 39 17.96 -0.66 1.41
CA GLY A 39 17.41 -1.01 2.71
C GLY A 39 16.01 -0.44 2.95
N ILE A 40 15.21 -0.28 1.89
CA ILE A 40 13.81 0.14 2.04
C ILE A 40 13.03 -0.95 2.80
N ARG A 41 12.27 -0.53 3.81
CA ARG A 41 11.59 -1.41 4.77
C ARG A 41 10.07 -1.37 4.70
N GLY A 42 9.48 -0.47 3.92
CA GLY A 42 8.04 -0.42 3.71
C GLY A 42 7.66 0.60 2.65
N ILE A 43 6.39 0.60 2.26
CA ILE A 43 5.83 1.49 1.25
C ILE A 43 4.58 2.20 1.76
N THR A 44 4.49 3.47 1.42
CA THR A 44 3.28 4.27 1.56
C THR A 44 2.68 4.63 0.22
N SER A 45 1.37 4.41 0.07
CA SER A 45 0.58 4.89 -1.07
C SER A 45 -0.58 5.78 -0.59
N ASN A 46 -1.14 6.57 -1.50
CA ASN A 46 -2.31 7.43 -1.26
C ASN A 46 -2.99 7.68 -2.62
N PRO A 47 -4.21 8.26 -2.66
CA PRO A 47 -4.92 8.47 -3.92
C PRO A 47 -4.13 9.28 -4.96
N ALA A 48 -3.36 10.30 -4.54
CA ALA A 48 -2.56 11.12 -5.45
C ALA A 48 -1.35 10.37 -6.03
N ILE A 49 -0.78 9.41 -5.29
CA ILE A 49 0.26 8.52 -5.80
C ILE A 49 -0.31 7.63 -6.91
N PHE A 50 -1.49 7.03 -6.70
CA PHE A 50 -2.11 6.17 -7.71
C PHE A 50 -2.61 6.94 -8.93
N GLU A 51 -3.16 8.14 -8.73
CA GLU A 51 -3.52 9.03 -9.84
C GLU A 51 -2.31 9.24 -10.76
N LYS A 52 -1.15 9.63 -10.20
CA LYS A 52 0.08 9.85 -10.96
C LYS A 52 0.65 8.57 -11.58
N ALA A 53 0.51 7.44 -10.91
CA ALA A 53 1.01 6.16 -11.42
C ALA A 53 0.21 5.68 -12.64
N ILE A 54 -1.11 5.87 -12.62
CA ILE A 54 -2.05 5.39 -13.64
C ILE A 54 -2.15 6.37 -14.81
N ALA A 55 -2.28 7.67 -14.53
CA ALA A 55 -2.52 8.68 -15.56
C ALA A 55 -1.37 8.73 -16.58
N GLY A 56 -1.70 8.49 -17.86
CA GLY A 56 -0.75 8.55 -18.97
C GLY A 56 0.22 7.36 -19.03
N ASN A 57 -0.06 6.27 -18.31
CA ASN A 57 0.81 5.10 -18.25
C ASN A 57 0.16 3.86 -18.88
N ALA A 58 0.66 3.47 -20.05
CA ALA A 58 0.10 2.39 -20.86
C ALA A 58 0.13 1.00 -20.20
N ILE A 59 0.92 0.82 -19.12
CA ILE A 59 0.99 -0.45 -18.38
C ILE A 59 -0.35 -0.85 -17.73
N TYR A 60 -1.26 0.12 -17.56
CA TYR A 60 -2.59 -0.11 -17.01
C TYR A 60 -3.67 -0.31 -18.09
N ASP A 61 -3.39 0.02 -19.36
CA ASP A 61 -4.40 0.09 -20.42
C ASP A 61 -5.14 -1.24 -20.62
N ALA A 62 -4.39 -2.36 -20.67
CA ALA A 62 -4.99 -3.68 -20.88
C ALA A 62 -5.98 -4.08 -19.77
N ASP A 63 -5.66 -3.78 -18.51
CA ASP A 63 -6.54 -4.07 -17.38
C ASP A 63 -7.75 -3.11 -17.35
N ILE A 64 -7.54 -1.84 -17.73
CA ILE A 64 -8.62 -0.85 -17.87
C ILE A 64 -9.60 -1.29 -18.96
N GLU A 65 -9.11 -1.64 -20.14
CA GLU A 65 -9.92 -2.12 -21.27
C GLU A 65 -10.68 -3.41 -20.92
N ALA A 66 -10.03 -4.34 -20.19
CA ALA A 66 -10.68 -5.55 -19.70
C ALA A 66 -11.81 -5.22 -18.70
N GLY A 67 -11.58 -4.26 -17.79
CA GLY A 67 -12.59 -3.78 -16.85
C GLY A 67 -13.79 -3.14 -17.53
N ILE A 68 -13.56 -2.29 -18.53
CA ILE A 68 -14.61 -1.67 -19.36
C ILE A 68 -15.41 -2.74 -20.10
N SER A 69 -14.72 -3.69 -20.74
CA SER A 69 -15.36 -4.79 -21.48
C SER A 69 -16.21 -5.68 -20.59
N ALA A 70 -15.86 -5.81 -19.31
CA ALA A 70 -16.61 -6.53 -18.30
C ALA A 70 -17.77 -5.71 -17.67
N GLY A 71 -17.98 -4.46 -18.10
CA GLY A 71 -19.06 -3.60 -17.59
C GLY A 71 -18.85 -3.09 -16.16
N LYS A 72 -17.61 -3.07 -15.66
CA LYS A 72 -17.28 -2.57 -14.32
C LYS A 72 -17.42 -1.06 -14.25
N SER A 73 -17.81 -0.55 -13.08
CA SER A 73 -17.76 0.87 -12.75
C SER A 73 -16.32 1.37 -12.65
N VAL A 74 -16.14 2.70 -12.72
CA VAL A 74 -14.83 3.34 -12.60
C VAL A 74 -14.12 2.95 -11.29
N MET A 75 -14.85 2.89 -10.17
CA MET A 75 -14.27 2.51 -8.87
C MET A 75 -13.86 1.04 -8.83
N GLU A 76 -14.66 0.13 -9.38
CA GLU A 76 -14.29 -1.28 -9.46
C GLU A 76 -13.05 -1.51 -10.34
N ILE A 77 -12.89 -0.74 -11.41
CA ILE A 77 -11.68 -0.76 -12.24
C ILE A 77 -10.50 -0.24 -11.41
N TYR A 78 -10.61 0.96 -10.84
CA TYR A 78 -9.56 1.56 -10.01
C TYR A 78 -9.09 0.62 -8.89
N GLU A 79 -10.01 0.08 -8.10
CA GLU A 79 -9.67 -0.85 -7.02
C GLU A 79 -9.02 -2.12 -7.53
N SER A 80 -9.46 -2.64 -8.68
CA SER A 80 -8.82 -3.83 -9.27
C SER A 80 -7.36 -3.59 -9.62
N LEU A 81 -7.02 -2.40 -10.14
CA LEU A 81 -5.65 -2.01 -10.46
C LEU A 81 -4.82 -1.83 -9.19
N VAL A 82 -5.32 -1.01 -8.26
CA VAL A 82 -4.63 -0.62 -7.04
C VAL A 82 -4.43 -1.82 -6.11
N PHE A 83 -5.46 -2.65 -5.91
CA PHE A 83 -5.34 -3.82 -5.04
C PHE A 83 -4.38 -4.85 -5.63
N LYS A 84 -4.30 -4.96 -6.97
CA LYS A 84 -3.28 -5.82 -7.60
C LYS A 84 -1.89 -5.30 -7.29
N ASP A 85 -1.63 -4.02 -7.54
CA ASP A 85 -0.31 -3.42 -7.30
C ASP A 85 0.09 -3.52 -5.80
N ILE A 86 -0.86 -3.34 -4.88
CA ILE A 86 -0.63 -3.50 -3.44
C ILE A 86 -0.32 -4.96 -3.08
N ARG A 87 -1.09 -5.94 -3.59
CA ARG A 87 -0.81 -7.37 -3.36
C ARG A 87 0.58 -7.75 -3.85
N ASP A 88 0.94 -7.35 -5.07
CA ASP A 88 2.23 -7.65 -5.66
C ASP A 88 3.37 -7.02 -4.85
N ALA A 89 3.19 -5.79 -4.36
CA ALA A 89 4.14 -5.14 -3.45
C ALA A 89 4.24 -5.85 -2.09
N CYS A 90 3.11 -6.27 -1.51
CA CYS A 90 3.06 -7.04 -0.27
C CYS A 90 3.87 -8.33 -0.41
N ASP A 91 3.69 -9.05 -1.52
CA ASP A 91 4.41 -10.30 -1.81
C ASP A 91 5.92 -10.07 -1.94
N ILE A 92 6.33 -8.95 -2.55
CA ILE A 92 7.75 -8.57 -2.64
C ILE A 92 8.36 -8.24 -1.27
N PHE A 93 7.60 -7.62 -0.37
CA PHE A 93 8.06 -7.22 0.97
C PHE A 93 7.89 -8.32 2.04
N MET A 94 7.21 -9.42 1.73
CA MET A 94 6.98 -10.51 2.68
C MET A 94 8.27 -11.02 3.35
N PRO A 95 9.41 -11.21 2.65
CA PRO A 95 10.65 -11.61 3.31
C PRO A 95 11.15 -10.61 4.36
N VAL A 96 10.92 -9.31 4.16
CA VAL A 96 11.26 -8.27 5.16
C VAL A 96 10.34 -8.37 6.37
N TYR A 97 9.04 -8.57 6.12
CA TYR A 97 8.05 -8.76 7.17
C TYR A 97 8.38 -9.96 8.06
N GLU A 98 8.67 -11.10 7.46
CA GLU A 98 9.07 -12.32 8.18
C GLU A 98 10.40 -12.15 8.93
N GLN A 99 11.44 -11.61 8.27
CA GLN A 99 12.77 -11.42 8.87
C GLN A 99 12.73 -10.50 10.09
N THR A 100 11.83 -9.52 10.07
CA THR A 100 11.69 -8.52 11.15
C THR A 100 10.60 -8.88 12.16
N ASN A 101 10.02 -10.08 12.08
CA ASN A 101 8.90 -10.53 12.91
C ASN A 101 7.74 -9.53 12.93
N GLY A 102 7.39 -8.99 11.77
CA GLY A 102 6.30 -8.03 11.59
C GLY A 102 6.59 -6.61 12.07
N LEU A 103 7.84 -6.25 12.32
CA LEU A 103 8.21 -4.86 12.63
C LEU A 103 8.22 -3.97 11.37
N ASP A 104 8.68 -4.51 10.24
CA ASP A 104 8.76 -3.86 8.94
C ASP A 104 8.08 -4.71 7.85
N GLY A 105 8.24 -4.33 6.59
CA GLY A 105 7.73 -5.08 5.45
C GLY A 105 6.29 -4.71 5.07
N TYR A 106 5.78 -3.60 5.58
CA TYR A 106 4.41 -3.18 5.33
C TYR A 106 4.25 -2.42 4.02
N ILE A 107 3.11 -2.66 3.38
CA ILE A 107 2.58 -1.82 2.31
C ILE A 107 1.30 -1.19 2.83
N SER A 108 1.17 0.11 2.68
CA SER A 108 -0.01 0.82 3.15
C SER A 108 -0.88 1.38 2.02
N ILE A 109 -2.19 1.34 2.25
CA ILE A 109 -3.23 1.90 1.37
C ILE A 109 -4.19 2.74 2.19
N GLU A 110 -4.64 3.88 1.65
CA GLU A 110 -5.57 4.78 2.33
C GLU A 110 -7.02 4.47 1.96
N VAL A 111 -7.90 4.50 2.96
CA VAL A 111 -9.36 4.51 2.72
C VAL A 111 -9.76 5.79 1.98
N PRO A 112 -10.92 5.85 1.31
CA PRO A 112 -11.33 7.05 0.60
C PRO A 112 -11.37 8.30 1.52
N PRO A 113 -10.79 9.44 1.11
CA PRO A 113 -10.77 10.64 1.95
C PRO A 113 -12.17 11.25 2.17
N THR A 114 -13.14 10.90 1.33
CA THR A 114 -14.54 11.35 1.42
C THR A 114 -15.26 10.84 2.66
N ILE A 115 -14.77 9.77 3.29
CA ILE A 115 -15.36 9.17 4.50
C ILE A 115 -14.56 9.51 5.78
N ALA A 116 -13.57 10.39 5.72
CA ALA A 116 -12.69 10.72 6.86
C ALA A 116 -13.39 11.30 8.10
N LYS A 117 -14.66 11.72 7.96
CA LYS A 117 -15.52 12.24 9.04
C LYS A 117 -16.70 11.30 9.34
N ASP A 118 -16.63 10.06 8.90
CA ASP A 118 -17.62 9.02 9.13
C ASP A 118 -16.92 7.76 9.65
N THR A 119 -17.04 7.55 10.97
CA THR A 119 -16.41 6.44 11.68
C THR A 119 -16.87 5.08 11.14
N GLU A 120 -18.18 4.89 10.96
CA GLU A 120 -18.73 3.58 10.56
C GLU A 120 -18.37 3.24 9.12
N SER A 121 -18.46 4.22 8.21
CA SER A 121 -18.01 4.03 6.83
C SER A 121 -16.51 3.74 6.76
N THR A 122 -15.69 4.42 7.58
CA THR A 122 -14.24 4.19 7.66
C THR A 122 -13.93 2.77 8.14
N ILE A 123 -14.61 2.28 9.18
CA ILE A 123 -14.45 0.91 9.69
C ILE A 123 -14.82 -0.10 8.60
N SER A 124 -16.00 0.07 7.99
CA SER A 124 -16.49 -0.83 6.96
C SER A 124 -15.52 -0.93 5.77
N GLU A 125 -15.00 0.21 5.30
CA GLU A 125 -14.07 0.23 4.18
C GLU A 125 -12.70 -0.32 4.53
N ALA A 126 -12.18 -0.05 5.73
CA ALA A 126 -10.92 -0.62 6.19
C ALA A 126 -10.98 -2.16 6.22
N ILE A 127 -12.05 -2.72 6.78
CA ILE A 127 -12.29 -4.17 6.82
C ILE A 127 -12.43 -4.74 5.40
N ARG A 128 -13.17 -4.05 4.52
CA ARG A 128 -13.37 -4.48 3.13
C ARG A 128 -12.05 -4.50 2.37
N TYR A 129 -11.24 -3.44 2.47
CA TYR A 129 -9.93 -3.34 1.82
C TYR A 129 -9.01 -4.45 2.32
N TYR A 130 -8.90 -4.62 3.64
CA TYR A 130 -8.04 -5.63 4.23
C TYR A 130 -8.42 -7.04 3.77
N THR A 131 -9.73 -7.36 3.80
CA THR A 131 -10.25 -8.65 3.34
C THR A 131 -10.03 -8.87 1.84
N ALA A 132 -10.26 -7.85 1.01
CA ALA A 132 -10.14 -7.96 -0.45
C ALA A 132 -8.68 -8.07 -0.93
N ILE A 133 -7.75 -7.44 -0.22
CA ILE A 133 -6.31 -7.51 -0.52
C ILE A 133 -5.71 -8.80 0.04
N GLY A 134 -6.08 -9.21 1.25
CA GLY A 134 -5.75 -10.53 1.81
C GLY A 134 -4.24 -10.75 1.97
N ARG A 135 -3.54 -9.80 2.59
CA ARG A 135 -2.10 -9.88 2.91
C ARG A 135 -1.84 -9.41 4.33
N GLU A 136 -1.06 -10.18 5.09
CA GLU A 136 -0.78 -9.92 6.51
C GLU A 136 0.07 -8.66 6.74
N ASN A 137 0.94 -8.35 5.77
CA ASN A 137 1.76 -7.14 5.77
C ASN A 137 1.11 -5.94 5.07
N LEU A 138 -0.23 -5.94 4.95
CA LEU A 138 -0.99 -4.76 4.59
C LEU A 138 -1.22 -3.88 5.81
N MET A 139 -1.17 -2.57 5.62
CA MET A 139 -1.56 -1.58 6.62
C MET A 139 -2.61 -0.63 6.04
N ILE A 140 -3.74 -0.47 6.72
CA ILE A 140 -4.81 0.44 6.31
C ILE A 140 -4.56 1.82 6.91
N LYS A 141 -4.37 2.84 6.06
CA LYS A 141 -4.28 4.22 6.52
C LYS A 141 -5.66 4.78 6.77
N ILE A 142 -5.91 5.12 8.02
CA ILE A 142 -7.08 5.87 8.47
C ILE A 142 -6.64 7.30 8.82
N PRO A 143 -7.32 8.35 8.32
CA PRO A 143 -7.01 9.73 8.66
C PRO A 143 -7.06 9.99 10.17
N GLY A 144 -6.10 10.77 10.68
CA GLY A 144 -5.99 11.14 12.11
C GLY A 144 -7.01 12.19 12.56
N THR A 145 -8.29 11.97 12.27
CA THR A 145 -9.43 12.82 12.67
C THR A 145 -10.06 12.31 13.98
N PRO A 146 -10.89 13.12 14.68
CA PRO A 146 -11.67 12.65 15.83
C PRO A 146 -12.53 11.42 15.49
N GLU A 147 -13.06 11.35 14.28
CA GLU A 147 -13.87 10.23 13.77
C GLU A 147 -13.02 9.03 13.34
N GLY A 148 -11.78 9.25 12.91
CA GLY A 148 -10.83 8.19 12.55
C GLY A 148 -10.27 7.45 13.76
N LEU A 149 -10.11 8.12 14.92
CA LEU A 149 -9.61 7.49 16.14
C LEU A 149 -10.43 6.27 16.64
N PRO A 150 -11.77 6.34 16.77
CA PRO A 150 -12.57 5.16 17.10
C PRO A 150 -12.51 4.10 15.99
N ALA A 151 -12.37 4.49 14.73
CA ALA A 151 -12.21 3.54 13.63
C ALA A 151 -10.90 2.75 13.74
N VAL A 152 -9.77 3.43 13.98
CA VAL A 152 -8.45 2.80 14.26
C VAL A 152 -8.56 1.83 15.42
N THR A 153 -9.17 2.26 16.53
CA THR A 153 -9.37 1.41 17.71
C THR A 153 -10.14 0.15 17.36
N ARG A 154 -11.20 0.28 16.55
CA ARG A 154 -12.03 -0.85 16.14
C ARG A 154 -11.27 -1.82 15.26
N VAL A 155 -10.60 -1.37 14.19
CA VAL A 155 -9.93 -2.27 13.24
C VAL A 155 -8.73 -2.98 13.85
N ILE A 156 -7.98 -2.31 14.76
CA ILE A 156 -6.92 -2.96 15.54
C ILE A 156 -7.49 -4.09 16.41
N SER A 157 -8.68 -3.90 17.01
CA SER A 157 -9.33 -4.96 17.79
C SER A 157 -9.73 -6.19 16.97
N GLU A 158 -9.79 -6.05 15.65
CA GLU A 158 -10.06 -7.13 14.69
C GLU A 158 -8.76 -7.73 14.10
N GLY A 159 -7.59 -7.26 14.52
CA GLY A 159 -6.29 -7.75 14.03
C GLY A 159 -5.84 -7.13 12.70
N ILE A 160 -6.42 -5.99 12.33
CA ILE A 160 -6.05 -5.23 11.13
C ILE A 160 -5.02 -4.17 11.50
N ASN A 161 -3.89 -4.14 10.78
CA ASN A 161 -2.84 -3.12 10.90
C ASN A 161 -3.22 -1.82 10.19
#